data_AF-A0A4U8UXI5-F1
#
_entry.id   AF-A0A4U8UXI5-F1
#
_cell.length_a   1.000
_cell.length_b   1.000
_cell.length_c   1.000
_cell.angle_alpha   90.00
_cell.angle_beta   90.00
_cell.angle_gamma   90.00
#
_symmetry.space_group_name_H-M   'P 1'
#
loop_
_entity.id
_entity.type
_entity.pdbx_description
1 polymer ?
#
loop_
_entity_poly.entity_id
_entity_poly.type
_entity_poly.pdbx_seq_one_letter_code
_entity_poly.pdbx_strand_id
1 'polypeptide(L)'
;MFDKLWKLQGTVPIYLAMFTFPLMNIKSPSFFAKFNMLGTISVLYLLIFTASKAFECGFNMNFTDPTSIHYVELFRWNFPALTGTLALSYFIHNAILTILRNQKTPENNARDLTIGYSLSAFCYVFIGFMFYAAFPVKRSCISDNFLNNFGSGDVMSAIARMFLLFQMITVLPLLMYFIRSQFFYTVTGHVYPGMGHVCLLNLVVIAIAVLMAIFYPHVGSILRYVGSLSGLVYIFTLPCAVYLMRQYKSGRLTNVQIGTHGFIVFLGSANMIAQFFV
;
A
#
# COMPACT_ATOMS: atom_id res chain seq x y z
N MET A 1 -31.19 1.87 -17.06
CA MET A 1 -30.15 1.59 -18.10
C MET A 1 -28.74 1.79 -17.53
N PHE A 2 -28.49 2.88 -16.80
CA PHE A 2 -27.24 3.14 -16.09
C PHE A 2 -26.81 2.01 -15.14
N ASP A 3 -27.70 1.49 -14.28
CA ASP A 3 -27.35 0.42 -13.32
C ASP A 3 -27.01 -0.94 -13.95
N LYS A 4 -27.44 -1.17 -15.21
CA LYS A 4 -27.04 -2.37 -15.97
C LYS A 4 -25.66 -2.21 -16.61
N LEU A 5 -25.28 -0.98 -16.99
CA LEU A 5 -23.99 -0.66 -17.62
C LEU A 5 -22.89 -0.34 -16.60
N TRP A 6 -23.24 0.08 -15.38
CA TRP A 6 -22.30 0.54 -14.35
C TRP A 6 -22.31 -0.38 -13.11
N LYS A 7 -21.79 -1.60 -13.27
CA LYS A 7 -21.60 -2.55 -12.16
C LYS A 7 -20.20 -2.41 -11.58
N LEU A 8 -20.12 -2.00 -10.31
CA LEU A 8 -18.85 -1.76 -9.60
C LEU A 8 -17.90 -2.98 -9.62
N GLN A 9 -18.45 -4.19 -9.51
CA GLN A 9 -17.72 -5.47 -9.51
C GLN A 9 -17.79 -6.19 -10.87
N GLY A 10 -18.03 -5.49 -11.97
CA GLY A 10 -18.19 -6.11 -13.29
C GLY A 10 -17.67 -5.23 -14.41
N THR A 11 -18.50 -4.31 -14.89
CA THR A 11 -18.20 -3.49 -16.08
C THR A 11 -17.21 -2.37 -15.80
N VAL A 12 -17.19 -1.82 -14.57
CA VAL A 12 -16.29 -0.71 -14.20
C VAL A 12 -14.80 -1.09 -14.30
N PRO A 13 -14.33 -2.22 -13.75
CA PRO A 13 -12.95 -2.66 -13.94
C PRO A 13 -12.57 -2.83 -15.42
N ILE A 14 -13.49 -3.30 -16.26
CA ILE A 14 -13.24 -3.51 -17.70
C ILE A 14 -13.08 -2.17 -18.43
N TYR A 15 -13.94 -1.20 -18.16
CA TYR A 15 -13.83 0.14 -18.74
C TYR A 15 -12.54 0.84 -18.31
N LEU A 16 -12.19 0.74 -17.03
CA LEU A 16 -10.93 1.28 -16.51
C LEU A 16 -9.72 0.59 -17.14
N ALA A 17 -9.76 -0.72 -17.33
CA ALA A 17 -8.69 -1.46 -17.99
C ALA A 17 -8.49 -1.01 -19.45
N MET A 18 -9.58 -0.86 -20.21
CA MET A 18 -9.52 -0.36 -21.58
C MET A 18 -8.90 1.05 -21.65
N PHE A 19 -9.24 1.92 -20.69
CA PHE A 19 -8.68 3.27 -20.62
C PHE A 19 -7.21 3.30 -20.17
N THR A 20 -6.83 2.47 -19.19
CA THR A 20 -5.49 2.49 -18.60
C THR A 20 -4.46 1.69 -19.38
N PHE A 21 -4.88 0.68 -20.16
CA PHE A 21 -4.00 -0.13 -20.99
C PHE A 21 -3.11 0.68 -21.95
N PRO A 22 -3.62 1.64 -22.76
CA PRO A 22 -2.74 2.45 -23.61
C PRO A 22 -1.72 3.27 -22.79
N LEU A 23 -2.13 3.76 -21.61
CA LEU A 23 -1.25 4.53 -20.72
C LEU A 23 -0.08 3.67 -20.20
N MET A 24 -0.33 2.40 -19.87
CA MET A 24 0.69 1.44 -19.38
C MET A 24 1.74 1.09 -20.45
N ASN A 25 1.40 1.22 -21.73
CA ASN A 25 2.29 0.91 -22.85
C ASN A 25 3.18 2.09 -23.27
N ILE A 26 3.05 3.25 -22.63
CA ILE A 26 3.91 4.40 -22.92
C ILE A 26 5.36 4.08 -22.52
N LYS A 27 6.30 4.36 -23.43
CA LYS A 27 7.72 4.03 -23.25
C LYS A 27 8.39 4.88 -22.18
N SER A 28 8.03 6.16 -22.06
CA SER A 28 8.67 7.08 -21.10
C SER A 28 7.77 7.39 -19.91
N PRO A 29 8.20 7.09 -18.66
CA PRO A 29 7.45 7.43 -17.46
C PRO A 29 7.57 8.92 -17.08
N SER A 30 8.50 9.67 -17.68
CA SER A 30 8.85 11.04 -17.27
C SER A 30 7.69 12.04 -17.34
N PHE A 31 6.71 11.80 -18.23
CA PHE A 31 5.49 12.61 -18.28
C PHE A 31 4.64 12.40 -17.02
N PHE A 32 4.38 11.13 -16.65
CA PHE A 32 3.58 10.77 -15.48
C PHE A 32 4.25 11.13 -14.15
N ALA A 33 5.59 11.11 -14.11
CA ALA A 33 6.34 11.53 -12.93
C ALA A 33 6.09 13.00 -12.54
N LYS A 34 5.77 13.88 -13.51
CA LYS A 34 5.41 15.28 -13.23
C LYS A 34 4.07 15.41 -12.51
N PHE A 35 3.15 14.46 -12.73
CA PHE A 35 1.84 14.44 -12.09
C PHE A 35 1.86 13.83 -10.68
N ASN A 36 3.03 13.40 -10.18
CA ASN A 36 3.15 12.84 -8.84
C ASN A 36 2.75 13.84 -7.73
N MET A 37 2.77 15.15 -8.01
CA MET A 37 2.23 16.19 -7.13
C MET A 37 0.73 15.97 -6.80
N LEU A 38 -0.05 15.37 -7.71
CA LEU A 38 -1.45 15.02 -7.46
C LEU A 38 -1.59 14.05 -6.28
N GLY A 39 -0.60 13.17 -6.07
CA GLY A 39 -0.59 12.28 -4.92
C GLY A 39 -0.51 13.04 -3.60
N THR A 40 0.35 14.05 -3.52
CA THR A 40 0.47 14.91 -2.32
C THR A 40 -0.84 15.64 -2.03
N ILE A 41 -1.46 16.21 -3.07
CA ILE A 41 -2.76 16.90 -2.93
C ILE A 41 -3.84 15.93 -2.44
N SER A 42 -3.87 14.71 -2.98
CA SER A 42 -4.83 13.67 -2.59
C SER A 42 -4.69 13.28 -1.12
N VAL A 43 -3.47 13.07 -0.63
CA VAL A 43 -3.21 12.74 0.78
C VAL A 43 -3.59 13.90 1.70
N LEU A 44 -3.22 15.14 1.35
CA LEU A 44 -3.60 16.31 2.12
C LEU A 44 -5.12 16.47 2.20
N TYR A 45 -5.82 16.25 1.07
CA TYR A 45 -7.28 16.26 1.04
C TYR A 45 -7.88 15.19 1.96
N LEU A 46 -7.33 13.97 1.97
CA LEU A 46 -7.80 12.90 2.86
C LEU A 46 -7.60 13.23 4.34
N LEU A 47 -6.51 13.90 4.70
CA LEU A 47 -6.29 14.38 6.08
C LEU A 47 -7.35 15.40 6.48
N ILE A 48 -7.60 16.40 5.64
CA ILE A 48 -8.63 17.43 5.87
C ILE A 48 -10.01 16.78 5.93
N PHE A 49 -10.35 15.92 4.97
CA PHE A 49 -11.60 15.18 4.93
C PHE A 49 -11.85 14.40 6.22
N THR A 50 -10.86 13.65 6.68
CA THR A 50 -10.99 12.85 7.91
C THR A 50 -11.16 13.73 9.14
N ALA A 51 -10.42 14.85 9.21
CA ALA A 51 -10.57 15.82 10.30
C ALA A 51 -11.96 16.47 10.32
N SER A 52 -12.47 16.91 9.16
CA SER A 52 -13.81 17.48 9.02
C SER A 52 -14.89 16.48 9.44
N LYS A 53 -14.80 15.23 8.98
CA LYS A 53 -15.75 14.18 9.36
C LYS A 53 -15.68 13.82 10.84
N ALA A 54 -14.49 13.81 11.42
CA ALA A 54 -14.36 13.61 12.86
C ALA A 54 -14.97 14.77 13.68
N PHE A 55 -14.86 16.01 13.18
CA PHE A 55 -15.50 17.16 13.81
C PHE A 55 -17.03 17.12 13.70
N GLU A 56 -17.57 16.73 12.53
CA GLU A 56 -19.01 16.57 12.32
C GLU A 56 -19.63 15.45 13.16
N CYS A 57 -18.96 14.29 13.25
CA CYS A 57 -19.51 13.11 13.91
C CYS A 57 -19.22 13.05 15.42
N GLY A 58 -18.25 13.85 15.91
CA GLY A 58 -17.77 13.78 17.28
C GLY A 58 -17.03 12.49 17.61
N PHE A 59 -16.49 12.39 18.82
CA PHE A 59 -15.81 11.18 19.30
C PHE A 59 -16.81 10.20 19.90
N ASN A 60 -16.92 9.03 19.31
CA ASN A 60 -17.91 8.00 19.61
C ASN A 60 -17.25 6.75 20.18
N MET A 61 -16.49 6.86 21.28
CA MET A 61 -15.73 5.74 21.86
C MET A 61 -16.19 5.40 23.29
N ASN A 62 -16.50 4.13 23.52
CA ASN A 62 -16.77 3.59 24.85
C ASN A 62 -15.80 2.44 25.14
N PHE A 63 -15.08 2.51 26.25
CA PHE A 63 -14.10 1.49 26.66
C PHE A 63 -14.57 0.59 27.79
N THR A 64 -15.69 0.93 28.45
CA THR A 64 -16.13 0.30 29.70
C THR A 64 -17.32 -0.61 29.51
N ASP A 65 -18.23 -0.29 28.59
CA ASP A 65 -19.47 -1.04 28.38
C ASP A 65 -19.40 -1.89 27.08
N PRO A 66 -19.23 -3.23 27.19
CA PRO A 66 -19.18 -4.13 26.05
C PRO A 66 -20.50 -4.21 25.26
N THR A 67 -21.62 -3.80 25.86
CA THR A 67 -22.94 -3.84 25.21
C THR A 67 -23.20 -2.59 24.36
N SER A 68 -22.40 -1.53 24.55
CA SER A 68 -22.52 -0.31 23.78
C SER A 68 -22.22 -0.54 22.31
N ILE A 69 -23.03 0.07 21.43
CA ILE A 69 -22.69 0.16 20.00
C ILE A 69 -21.37 0.89 19.76
N HIS A 70 -20.94 1.70 20.73
CA HIS A 70 -19.70 2.48 20.71
C HIS A 70 -18.51 1.76 21.36
N TYR A 71 -18.67 0.49 21.73
CA TYR A 71 -17.61 -0.28 22.38
C TYR A 71 -16.36 -0.41 21.50
N VAL A 72 -15.20 -0.23 22.14
CA VAL A 72 -13.87 -0.34 21.57
C VAL A 72 -13.13 -1.49 22.25
N GLU A 73 -12.89 -2.53 21.48
CA GLU A 73 -12.13 -3.69 21.93
C GLU A 73 -10.63 -3.40 21.77
N LEU A 74 -9.92 -3.27 22.90
CA LEU A 74 -8.51 -2.89 22.92
C LEU A 74 -7.58 -3.98 22.36
N PHE A 75 -7.94 -5.25 22.52
CA PHE A 75 -7.13 -6.37 22.05
C PHE A 75 -7.97 -7.35 21.24
N ARG A 76 -7.54 -7.62 20.00
CA ARG A 76 -8.16 -8.58 19.10
C ARG A 76 -7.13 -9.56 18.57
N TRP A 77 -7.49 -10.84 18.52
CA TRP A 77 -6.65 -11.89 17.94
C TRP A 77 -6.38 -11.71 16.44
N ASN A 78 -7.21 -10.95 15.74
CA ASN A 78 -7.04 -10.61 14.33
C ASN A 78 -5.99 -9.51 14.08
N PHE A 79 -5.21 -9.11 15.09
CA PHE A 79 -4.13 -8.12 14.94
C PHE A 79 -3.10 -8.47 13.83
N PRO A 80 -2.83 -9.74 13.46
CA PRO A 80 -1.90 -10.03 12.37
C PRO A 80 -2.35 -9.46 11.02
N ALA A 81 -3.66 -9.31 10.78
CA ALA A 81 -4.14 -8.67 9.55
C ALA A 81 -3.62 -7.23 9.41
N LEU A 82 -3.47 -6.51 10.53
CA LEU A 82 -2.89 -5.17 10.55
C LEU A 82 -1.39 -5.22 10.27
N THR A 83 -0.64 -6.15 10.87
CA THR A 83 0.81 -6.25 10.66
C THR A 83 1.16 -6.61 9.21
N GLY A 84 0.36 -7.44 8.55
CA GLY A 84 0.49 -7.72 7.12
C GLY A 84 0.24 -6.48 6.26
N THR A 85 -0.82 -5.72 6.56
CA THR A 85 -1.15 -4.48 5.84
C THR A 85 -0.07 -3.41 6.02
N LEU A 86 0.40 -3.20 7.26
CA LEU A 86 1.45 -2.23 7.58
C LEU A 86 2.79 -2.56 6.92
N ALA A 87 3.11 -3.84 6.73
CA ALA A 87 4.31 -4.25 6.01
C ALA A 87 4.30 -3.72 4.56
N LEU A 88 3.14 -3.69 3.90
CA LEU A 88 3.01 -3.06 2.59
C LEU A 88 2.97 -1.52 2.66
N SER A 89 2.32 -0.95 3.68
CA SER A 89 2.25 0.51 3.86
C SER A 89 3.64 1.14 4.01
N TYR A 90 4.55 0.47 4.73
CA TYR A 90 5.93 0.93 4.93
C TYR A 90 6.92 0.37 3.89
N PHE A 91 6.43 -0.01 2.71
CA PHE A 91 7.25 -0.62 1.68
C PHE A 91 7.89 0.39 0.73
N ILE A 92 9.13 0.79 1.02
CA ILE A 92 10.00 1.55 0.09
C ILE A 92 11.38 0.89 -0.12
N HIS A 93 11.59 -0.27 0.48
CA HIS A 93 12.88 -0.94 0.60
C HIS A 93 13.53 -1.29 -0.74
N ASN A 94 12.73 -1.53 -1.79
CA ASN A 94 13.22 -1.83 -3.14
C ASN A 94 13.76 -0.59 -3.89
N ALA A 95 13.29 0.61 -3.55
CA ALA A 95 13.61 1.84 -4.26
C ALA A 95 14.45 2.82 -3.43
N ILE A 96 14.57 2.59 -2.12
CA ILE A 96 15.20 3.54 -1.19
C ILE A 96 16.65 3.86 -1.57
N LEU A 97 17.44 2.87 -2.00
CA LEU A 97 18.84 3.10 -2.38
C LEU A 97 18.95 4.01 -3.61
N THR A 98 18.06 3.83 -4.59
CA THR A 98 18.01 4.66 -5.80
C THR A 98 17.56 6.09 -5.47
N ILE A 99 16.61 6.24 -4.55
CA ILE A 99 16.12 7.55 -4.10
C ILE A 99 17.22 8.30 -3.34
N LEU A 100 17.87 7.65 -2.35
CA LEU A 100 18.92 8.27 -1.53
C LEU A 100 20.19 8.59 -2.32
N ARG A 101 20.45 7.92 -3.45
CA ARG A 101 21.57 8.23 -4.34
C ARG A 101 21.49 9.62 -4.97
N ASN A 102 20.29 10.17 -5.09
CA ASN A 102 20.05 11.48 -5.69
C ASN A 102 20.08 12.63 -4.66
N GLN A 103 20.39 12.35 -3.39
CA GLN A 103 20.47 13.38 -2.35
C GLN A 103 21.69 14.28 -2.56
N LYS A 104 21.46 15.59 -2.42
CA LYS A 104 22.53 16.60 -2.51
C LYS A 104 23.54 16.49 -1.37
N THR A 105 23.07 16.07 -0.17
CA THR A 105 23.88 15.91 1.05
C THR A 105 23.65 14.51 1.65
N PRO A 106 24.39 13.49 1.19
CA PRO A 106 24.19 12.09 1.59
C PRO A 106 24.39 11.80 3.08
N GLU A 107 25.10 12.66 3.81
CA GLU A 107 25.35 12.53 5.25
C GLU A 107 24.05 12.60 6.06
N ASN A 108 23.05 13.32 5.53
CA ASN A 108 21.75 13.50 6.15
C ASN A 108 20.75 12.38 5.82
N ASN A 109 21.14 11.37 5.04
CA ASN A 109 20.23 10.32 4.55
C ASN A 109 19.46 9.62 5.68
N ALA A 110 20.12 9.29 6.79
CA ALA A 110 19.47 8.62 7.93
C ALA A 110 18.42 9.53 8.61
N ARG A 111 18.74 10.83 8.77
CA ARG A 111 17.82 11.83 9.32
C ARG A 111 16.61 11.98 8.41
N ASP A 112 16.83 12.20 7.12
CA ASP A 112 15.76 12.46 6.15
C ASP A 112 14.84 11.24 5.99
N LEU A 113 15.41 10.02 6.02
CA LEU A 113 14.64 8.79 6.04
C LEU A 113 13.78 8.66 7.30
N THR A 114 14.34 8.97 8.47
CA THR A 114 13.61 8.91 9.76
C THR A 114 12.45 9.92 9.78
N ILE A 115 12.67 11.13 9.27
CA ILE A 115 11.61 12.14 9.14
C ILE A 115 10.52 11.65 8.20
N GLY A 116 10.88 11.06 7.05
CA GLY A 116 9.92 10.49 6.10
C GLY A 116 9.04 9.40 6.71
N TYR A 117 9.63 8.44 7.41
CA TYR A 117 8.87 7.39 8.10
C TYR A 117 8.00 7.95 9.24
N SER A 118 8.50 8.93 10.00
CA SER A 118 7.75 9.56 11.09
C SER A 118 6.52 10.33 10.58
N LEU A 119 6.66 11.09 9.49
CA LEU A 119 5.55 11.78 8.85
C LEU A 119 4.52 10.79 8.28
N SER A 120 4.99 9.71 7.65
CA SER A 120 4.11 8.64 7.17
C SER A 120 3.34 7.98 8.32
N ALA A 121 4.01 7.68 9.44
CA ALA A 121 3.38 7.14 10.63
C ALA A 121 2.33 8.10 11.21
N PHE A 122 2.64 9.39 11.28
CA PHE A 122 1.67 10.40 11.70
C PHE A 122 0.42 10.38 10.81
N CYS A 123 0.58 10.38 9.48
CA CYS A 123 -0.56 10.34 8.57
C CYS A 123 -1.42 9.08 8.75
N TYR A 124 -0.81 7.90 8.87
CA TYR A 124 -1.53 6.64 9.06
C TYR A 124 -2.26 6.59 10.40
N VAL A 125 -1.58 6.96 11.49
CA VAL A 125 -2.18 7.00 12.83
C VAL A 125 -3.29 8.05 12.87
N PHE A 126 -3.08 9.24 12.31
CA PHE A 126 -4.07 10.30 12.30
C PHE A 126 -5.35 9.86 11.59
N ILE A 127 -5.25 9.37 10.35
CA ILE A 127 -6.43 8.93 9.59
C ILE A 127 -7.09 7.74 10.27
N GLY A 128 -6.31 6.72 10.64
CA GLY A 128 -6.82 5.50 11.25
C GLY A 128 -7.53 5.77 12.58
N PHE A 129 -6.89 6.54 13.47
CA PHE A 129 -7.45 6.89 14.77
C PHE A 129 -8.68 7.79 14.64
N MET A 130 -8.59 8.91 13.91
CA MET A 130 -9.69 9.87 13.81
C MET A 130 -10.93 9.24 13.19
N PHE A 131 -10.76 8.45 12.12
CA PHE A 131 -11.87 7.74 11.50
C PHE A 131 -12.47 6.68 12.43
N TYR A 132 -11.63 5.87 13.09
CA TYR A 132 -12.10 4.84 14.02
C TYR A 132 -12.83 5.44 15.23
N ALA A 133 -12.30 6.52 15.78
CA ALA A 133 -12.82 7.18 16.96
C ALA A 133 -14.14 7.93 16.68
N ALA A 134 -14.27 8.50 15.48
CA ALA A 134 -15.49 9.22 15.08
C ALA A 134 -16.61 8.32 14.54
N PHE A 135 -16.34 7.02 14.34
CA PHE A 135 -17.27 6.11 13.69
C PHE A 135 -18.59 5.97 14.47
N PRO A 136 -19.76 6.28 13.88
CA PRO A 136 -21.03 6.42 14.60
C PRO A 136 -21.74 5.09 14.88
N VAL A 137 -21.26 3.98 14.32
CA VAL A 137 -21.90 2.66 14.44
C VAL A 137 -20.90 1.59 14.92
N LYS A 138 -21.30 0.32 14.89
CA LYS A 138 -20.44 -0.80 15.28
C LYS A 138 -19.19 -0.89 14.40
N ARG A 139 -18.00 -1.01 15.01
CA ARG A 139 -16.72 -1.08 14.27
C ARG A 139 -16.55 -2.28 13.34
N SER A 140 -17.37 -3.32 13.51
CA SER A 140 -17.43 -4.44 12.55
C SER A 140 -17.91 -4.02 11.17
N CYS A 141 -18.58 -2.87 11.05
CA CYS A 141 -19.07 -2.34 9.77
C CYS A 141 -18.01 -1.54 9.01
N ILE A 142 -16.84 -1.27 9.60
CA ILE A 142 -15.77 -0.53 8.93
C ILE A 142 -15.27 -1.35 7.74
N SER A 143 -15.56 -0.86 6.53
CA SER A 143 -15.03 -1.42 5.29
C SER A 143 -13.52 -1.21 5.16
N ASP A 144 -12.80 -2.16 4.55
CA ASP A 144 -11.35 -2.09 4.26
C ASP A 144 -10.94 -0.76 3.59
N ASN A 145 -11.71 -0.36 2.58
CA ASN A 145 -11.65 0.99 2.05
C ASN A 145 -12.59 1.86 2.86
N PHE A 146 -12.04 2.71 3.73
CA PHE A 146 -12.86 3.51 4.63
C PHE A 146 -13.81 4.46 3.90
N LEU A 147 -13.48 4.89 2.67
CA LEU A 147 -14.36 5.70 1.84
C LEU A 147 -15.64 4.95 1.45
N ASN A 148 -15.66 3.61 1.43
CA ASN A 148 -16.88 2.84 1.16
C ASN A 148 -17.93 2.94 2.27
N ASN A 149 -17.56 3.44 3.45
CA ASN A 149 -18.53 3.70 4.53
C ASN A 149 -19.34 4.98 4.31
N PHE A 150 -18.99 5.79 3.31
CA PHE A 150 -19.72 7.02 2.97
C PHE A 150 -20.62 6.80 1.74
N GLY A 151 -21.86 7.28 1.83
CA GLY A 151 -22.83 7.21 0.75
C GLY A 151 -22.39 7.97 -0.52
N SER A 152 -23.05 7.69 -1.64
CA SER A 152 -22.78 8.34 -2.94
C SER A 152 -23.14 9.83 -2.96
N GLY A 153 -24.02 10.29 -2.05
CA GLY A 153 -24.41 11.70 -1.93
C GLY A 153 -23.43 12.58 -1.14
N ASP A 154 -22.41 12.01 -0.48
CA ASP A 154 -21.42 12.81 0.26
C ASP A 154 -20.41 13.44 -0.71
N VAL A 155 -20.54 14.75 -0.89
CA VAL A 155 -19.74 15.54 -1.85
C VAL A 155 -18.25 15.46 -1.52
N MET A 156 -17.87 15.50 -0.25
CA MET A 156 -16.46 15.46 0.14
C MET A 156 -15.84 14.09 -0.16
N SER A 157 -16.56 13.01 0.10
CA SER A 157 -16.16 11.64 -0.25
C SER A 157 -16.06 11.46 -1.77
N ALA A 158 -16.98 12.04 -2.54
CA ALA A 158 -16.91 12.03 -3.99
C ALA A 158 -15.66 12.74 -4.53
N ILE A 159 -15.31 13.91 -3.97
CA ILE A 159 -14.09 14.64 -4.32
C ILE A 159 -12.83 13.84 -3.92
N ALA A 160 -12.81 13.22 -2.73
CA ALA A 160 -11.72 12.33 -2.31
C ALA A 160 -11.49 11.20 -3.32
N ARG A 161 -12.56 10.52 -3.73
CA ARG A 161 -12.51 9.44 -4.72
C ARG A 161 -12.02 9.92 -6.07
N MET A 162 -12.41 11.13 -6.50
CA MET A 162 -11.95 11.74 -7.74
C MET A 162 -10.44 12.03 -7.71
N PHE A 163 -9.92 12.63 -6.63
CA PHE A 163 -8.48 12.86 -6.48
C PHE A 163 -7.68 11.56 -6.45
N LEU A 164 -8.16 10.56 -5.70
CA LEU A 164 -7.55 9.24 -5.68
C LEU A 164 -7.56 8.57 -7.06
N LEU A 165 -8.64 8.71 -7.84
CA LEU A 165 -8.71 8.16 -9.20
C LEU A 165 -7.63 8.77 -10.10
N PHE A 166 -7.49 10.11 -10.11
CA PHE A 166 -6.45 10.78 -10.89
C PHE A 166 -5.04 10.40 -10.43
N GLN A 167 -4.82 10.30 -9.12
CA GLN A 167 -3.57 9.79 -8.56
C GLN A 167 -3.28 8.36 -9.05
N MET A 168 -4.23 7.44 -8.95
CA MET A 168 -4.01 6.04 -9.33
C MET A 168 -3.74 5.89 -10.84
N ILE A 169 -4.45 6.64 -11.69
CA ILE A 169 -4.24 6.64 -13.16
C ILE A 169 -2.82 7.11 -13.51
N THR A 170 -2.26 8.05 -12.76
CA THR A 170 -0.91 8.59 -13.02
C THR A 170 0.19 7.72 -12.42
N VAL A 171 -0.06 7.03 -11.31
CA VAL A 171 0.91 6.12 -10.67
C VAL A 171 1.00 4.77 -11.40
N LEU A 172 -0.10 4.26 -11.94
CA LEU A 172 -0.15 2.93 -12.56
C LEU A 172 0.88 2.75 -13.70
N PRO A 173 1.04 3.68 -14.67
CA PRO A 173 2.07 3.58 -15.71
C PRO A 173 3.51 3.56 -15.15
N LEU A 174 3.77 4.28 -14.04
CA LEU A 174 5.07 4.29 -13.38
C LEU A 174 5.40 2.93 -12.77
N LEU A 175 4.41 2.32 -12.10
CA LEU A 175 4.57 0.99 -11.51
C LEU A 175 4.81 -0.07 -12.59
N MET A 176 4.06 -0.01 -13.70
CA MET A 176 4.24 -0.93 -14.82
C MET A 176 5.59 -0.76 -15.51
N TYR A 177 6.11 0.47 -15.58
CA TYR A 177 7.47 0.73 -16.04
C TYR A 177 8.51 -0.01 -15.18
N PHE A 178 8.35 0.00 -13.85
CA PHE A 178 9.26 -0.72 -12.96
C PHE A 178 9.15 -2.23 -13.13
N ILE A 179 7.93 -2.78 -13.17
CA ILE A 179 7.68 -4.21 -13.35
C ILE A 179 8.31 -4.69 -14.66
N ARG A 180 8.03 -4.02 -15.79
CA ARG A 180 8.58 -4.44 -17.09
C ARG A 180 10.11 -4.33 -17.12
N SER A 181 10.68 -3.26 -16.55
CA SER A 181 12.12 -3.04 -16.55
C SER A 181 12.84 -4.10 -15.74
N GLN A 182 12.31 -4.48 -14.58
CA GLN A 182 12.88 -5.52 -13.73
C GLN A 182 12.68 -6.90 -14.36
N PHE A 183 11.46 -7.23 -14.81
CA PHE A 183 11.14 -8.52 -15.40
C PHE A 183 11.99 -8.82 -16.66
N PHE A 184 12.03 -7.90 -17.63
CA PHE A 184 12.78 -8.13 -18.86
C PHE A 184 14.28 -8.07 -18.64
N TYR A 185 14.78 -7.21 -17.74
CA TYR A 185 16.21 -7.23 -17.41
C TYR A 185 16.64 -8.58 -16.82
N THR A 186 15.82 -9.19 -15.97
CA THR A 186 16.12 -10.51 -15.39
C THR A 186 15.97 -11.65 -16.40
N VAL A 187 14.95 -11.64 -17.26
CA VAL A 187 14.67 -12.74 -18.19
C VAL A 187 15.52 -12.69 -19.47
N THR A 188 15.70 -11.50 -20.05
CA THR A 188 16.34 -11.34 -21.37
C THR A 188 17.63 -10.54 -21.32
N GLY A 189 18.01 -9.97 -20.16
CA GLY A 189 19.17 -9.07 -20.03
C GLY A 189 18.97 -7.68 -20.64
N HIS A 190 17.85 -7.45 -21.35
CA HIS A 190 17.54 -6.20 -22.01
C HIS A 190 16.32 -5.53 -21.35
N VAL A 191 16.45 -4.23 -21.05
CA VAL A 191 15.37 -3.45 -20.41
C VAL A 191 14.12 -3.33 -21.29
N TYR A 192 14.27 -3.44 -22.61
CA TYR A 192 13.17 -3.33 -23.56
C TYR A 192 13.36 -4.29 -24.75
N PRO A 193 12.76 -5.50 -24.72
CA PRO A 193 12.93 -6.51 -25.77
C PRO A 193 12.02 -6.28 -26.99
N GLY A 194 11.13 -5.28 -26.96
CA GLY A 194 10.23 -4.93 -28.07
C GLY A 194 8.78 -4.70 -27.63
N MET A 195 8.00 -4.01 -28.47
CA MET A 195 6.62 -3.60 -28.13
C MET A 195 5.69 -4.80 -27.90
N GLY A 196 5.78 -5.85 -28.72
CA GLY A 196 4.91 -7.03 -28.59
C GLY A 196 5.05 -7.74 -27.24
N HIS A 197 6.29 -7.98 -26.79
CA HIS A 197 6.59 -8.58 -25.49
C HIS A 197 6.08 -7.71 -24.34
N VAL A 198 6.27 -6.39 -24.41
CA VAL A 198 5.79 -5.44 -23.39
C VAL A 198 4.28 -5.39 -23.34
N CYS A 199 3.60 -5.33 -24.50
CA CYS A 199 2.15 -5.38 -24.59
C CYS A 199 1.59 -6.68 -23.99
N LEU A 200 2.23 -7.82 -24.26
CA LEU A 200 1.83 -9.10 -23.70
C LEU A 200 1.94 -9.12 -22.18
N LEU A 201 3.06 -8.65 -21.62
CA LEU A 201 3.24 -8.56 -20.16
C LEU A 201 2.18 -7.63 -19.54
N ASN A 202 1.97 -6.45 -20.11
CA ASN A 202 0.98 -5.50 -19.64
C ASN A 202 -0.44 -6.06 -19.72
N LEU A 203 -0.75 -6.84 -20.77
CA LEU A 203 -2.04 -7.50 -20.96
C LEU A 203 -2.28 -8.58 -19.90
N VAL A 204 -1.26 -9.39 -19.59
CA VAL A 204 -1.35 -10.39 -18.52
C VAL A 204 -1.58 -9.73 -17.17
N VAL A 205 -0.80 -8.68 -16.85
CA VAL A 205 -0.94 -7.98 -15.56
C VAL A 205 -2.31 -7.32 -15.42
N ILE A 206 -2.80 -6.63 -16.46
CA ILE A 206 -4.12 -5.99 -16.40
C ILE A 206 -5.25 -7.02 -16.34
N ALA A 207 -5.12 -8.15 -17.04
CA ALA A 207 -6.09 -9.24 -16.98
C ALA A 207 -6.18 -9.82 -15.56
N ILE A 208 -5.05 -10.10 -14.91
CA ILE A 208 -5.03 -10.56 -13.52
C ILE A 208 -5.69 -9.52 -12.59
N ALA A 209 -5.37 -8.24 -12.77
CA ALA A 209 -5.97 -7.16 -11.97
C ALA A 209 -7.49 -7.06 -12.15
N VAL A 210 -7.99 -7.15 -13.38
CA VAL A 210 -9.43 -7.12 -13.69
C VAL A 210 -10.14 -8.35 -13.14
N LEU A 211 -9.56 -9.55 -13.29
CA LEU A 211 -10.12 -10.78 -12.74
C LEU A 211 -10.24 -10.70 -11.22
N MET A 212 -9.19 -10.21 -10.53
CA MET A 212 -9.24 -9.98 -9.08
C MET A 212 -10.31 -8.95 -8.71
N ALA A 213 -10.42 -7.85 -9.45
CA ALA A 213 -11.43 -6.82 -9.18
C ALA A 213 -12.88 -7.30 -9.38
N ILE A 214 -13.12 -8.28 -10.26
CA ILE A 214 -14.45 -8.85 -10.51
C ILE A 214 -14.77 -9.97 -9.51
N PHE A 215 -13.86 -10.92 -9.31
CA PHE A 215 -14.13 -12.15 -8.55
C PHE A 215 -13.75 -12.07 -7.07
N TYR A 216 -12.78 -11.23 -6.69
CA TYR A 216 -12.28 -11.14 -5.32
C TYR A 216 -11.92 -9.68 -4.92
N PRO A 217 -12.91 -8.77 -4.81
CA PRO A 217 -12.68 -7.35 -4.55
C PRO A 217 -12.40 -7.02 -3.07
N HIS A 218 -11.68 -7.88 -2.34
CA HIS A 218 -11.33 -7.68 -0.93
C HIS A 218 -9.94 -7.06 -0.80
N VAL A 219 -9.89 -5.73 -0.86
CA VAL A 219 -8.63 -4.96 -0.84
C VAL A 219 -7.80 -5.26 0.41
N GLY A 220 -8.41 -5.32 1.60
CA GLY A 220 -7.68 -5.61 2.84
C GLY A 220 -7.02 -6.98 2.82
N SER A 221 -7.69 -7.99 2.26
CA SER A 221 -7.11 -9.33 2.11
C SER A 221 -5.93 -9.35 1.14
N ILE A 222 -6.04 -8.68 -0.01
CA ILE A 222 -4.93 -8.58 -0.96
C ILE A 222 -3.73 -7.87 -0.32
N LEU A 223 -3.96 -6.74 0.36
CA LEU A 223 -2.90 -5.96 1.00
C LEU A 223 -2.17 -6.75 2.09
N ARG A 224 -2.88 -7.47 2.97
CA ARG A 224 -2.24 -8.22 4.07
C ARG A 224 -1.38 -9.38 3.57
N TYR A 225 -1.84 -10.13 2.57
CA TYR A 225 -1.09 -11.26 2.02
C TYR A 225 0.12 -10.81 1.19
N VAL A 226 -0.08 -9.83 0.29
CA VAL A 226 1.01 -9.28 -0.52
C VAL A 226 2.03 -8.58 0.38
N GLY A 227 1.56 -7.82 1.38
CA GLY A 227 2.40 -7.11 2.33
C GLY A 227 3.23 -8.03 3.23
N SER A 228 2.62 -9.07 3.79
CA SER A 228 3.35 -10.03 4.62
C SER A 228 4.37 -10.85 3.81
N LEU A 229 4.02 -11.29 2.60
CA LEU A 229 4.94 -12.04 1.72
C LEU A 229 6.11 -11.18 1.25
N SER A 230 5.83 -10.01 0.68
CA SER A 230 6.87 -9.08 0.22
C SER A 230 7.70 -8.55 1.40
N GLY A 231 7.06 -8.30 2.55
CA GLY A 231 7.70 -7.91 3.79
C GLY A 231 8.68 -8.96 4.30
N LEU A 232 8.27 -10.23 4.35
CA LEU A 232 9.14 -11.35 4.72
C LEU A 232 10.44 -11.34 3.91
N VAL A 233 10.33 -11.23 2.59
CA VAL A 233 11.51 -11.30 1.69
C VAL A 233 12.34 -10.02 1.78
N TYR A 234 11.73 -8.86 1.50
CA TYR A 234 12.47 -7.61 1.24
C TYR A 234 12.69 -6.74 2.47
N ILE A 235 11.84 -6.82 3.50
CA ILE A 235 11.95 -6.01 4.72
C ILE A 235 12.73 -6.78 5.78
N PHE A 236 12.33 -8.03 6.05
CA PHE A 236 12.87 -8.78 7.18
C PHE A 236 14.07 -9.67 6.81
N THR A 237 13.97 -10.47 5.75
CA THR A 237 14.98 -11.50 5.45
C THR A 237 16.20 -10.95 4.74
N LEU A 238 16.03 -10.31 3.58
CA LEU A 238 17.13 -9.92 2.71
C LEU A 238 18.10 -8.92 3.37
N PRO A 239 17.65 -7.82 4.02
CA PRO A 239 18.56 -6.91 4.70
C PRO A 239 19.35 -7.57 5.83
N CYS A 240 18.68 -8.40 6.65
CA CYS A 240 19.31 -9.14 7.73
C CYS A 240 20.34 -10.15 7.22
N ALA A 241 20.00 -10.91 6.18
CA ALA A 241 20.90 -11.89 5.58
C ALA A 241 22.15 -11.21 4.99
N VAL A 242 21.98 -10.10 4.27
CA VAL A 242 23.09 -9.33 3.71
C VAL A 242 23.99 -8.77 4.82
N TYR A 243 23.40 -8.24 5.89
CA TYR A 243 24.16 -7.74 7.04
C TYR A 243 24.97 -8.84 7.73
N LEU A 244 24.34 -9.97 8.06
CA LEU A 244 25.01 -11.09 8.71
C LEU A 244 26.12 -11.67 7.83
N MET A 245 25.88 -11.82 6.53
CA MET A 245 26.90 -12.31 5.59
C MET A 245 28.10 -11.36 5.51
N ARG A 246 27.88 -10.04 5.56
CA ARG A 246 28.95 -9.04 5.61
C ARG A 246 29.75 -9.12 6.91
N GLN A 247 29.08 -9.31 8.04
CA GLN A 247 29.74 -9.46 9.35
C GLN A 247 30.56 -10.76 9.42
N TYR A 248 30.04 -11.85 8.88
CA TYR A 248 30.76 -13.11 8.74
C TYR A 248 32.03 -12.96 7.89
N LYS A 249 31.91 -12.38 6.69
CA LYS A 249 33.06 -12.14 5.80
C LYS A 249 34.12 -11.21 6.37
N SER A 250 33.74 -10.31 7.29
CA SER A 250 34.68 -9.39 7.97
C SER A 250 35.25 -9.95 9.28
N GLY A 251 34.88 -11.18 9.67
CA GLY A 251 35.35 -11.81 10.92
C GLY A 251 34.83 -11.13 12.19
N ARG A 252 33.80 -10.29 12.10
CA ARG A 252 33.23 -9.49 13.21
C ARG A 252 31.86 -10.00 13.67
N LEU A 253 31.52 -11.23 13.35
CA LEU A 253 30.21 -11.81 13.66
C LEU A 253 30.13 -12.16 15.14
N THR A 254 29.12 -11.63 15.83
CA THR A 254 28.85 -11.94 17.23
C THR A 254 27.55 -12.75 17.37
N ASN A 255 27.46 -13.57 18.42
CA ASN A 255 26.25 -14.34 18.70
C ASN A 255 25.03 -13.45 18.95
N VAL A 256 25.24 -12.24 19.51
CA VAL A 256 24.18 -11.24 19.71
C VAL A 256 23.64 -10.73 18.37
N GLN A 257 24.50 -10.49 17.38
CA GLN A 257 24.07 -10.09 16.04
C GLN A 257 23.24 -11.19 15.36
N ILE A 258 23.67 -12.46 15.49
CA ILE A 258 22.92 -13.61 14.97
C ILE A 258 21.54 -13.70 15.64
N GLY A 259 21.49 -13.65 16.97
CA GLY A 259 20.23 -13.74 17.71
C GLY A 259 19.26 -12.61 17.37
N THR A 260 19.73 -11.36 17.36
CA THR A 260 18.90 -10.18 17.06
C THR A 260 18.35 -10.20 15.63
N HIS A 261 19.19 -10.44 14.62
CA HIS A 261 18.74 -10.46 13.23
C HIS A 261 17.93 -11.72 12.91
N GLY A 262 18.28 -12.87 13.52
CA GLY A 262 17.48 -14.09 13.44
C GLY A 262 16.07 -13.91 14.00
N PHE A 263 15.93 -13.17 15.11
CA PHE A 263 14.63 -12.81 15.67
C PHE A 263 13.81 -11.93 14.72
N ILE A 264 14.43 -10.96 14.04
CA ILE A 264 13.75 -10.13 13.03
C ILE A 264 13.21 -10.98 11.87
N VAL A 265 14.00 -11.93 11.38
CA VAL A 265 13.56 -12.87 10.32
C VAL A 265 12.43 -13.77 10.83
N PHE A 266 12.52 -14.24 12.06
CA PHE A 266 11.45 -15.01 12.71
C PHE A 266 10.14 -14.21 12.79
N LEU A 267 10.18 -12.94 13.18
CA LEU A 267 9.00 -12.08 13.20
C LEU A 267 8.39 -11.90 11.81
N GLY A 268 9.21 -11.75 10.76
CA GLY A 268 8.73 -11.72 9.38
C GLY A 268 8.00 -13.01 8.97
N SER A 269 8.59 -14.16 9.33
CA SER A 269 7.99 -15.48 9.04
C SER A 269 6.70 -15.70 9.82
N ALA A 270 6.69 -15.34 11.11
CA ALA A 270 5.52 -15.40 11.96
C ALA A 270 4.39 -14.51 11.42
N ASN A 271 4.72 -13.30 10.93
CA ASN A 271 3.74 -12.39 10.32
C ASN A 271 3.06 -13.01 9.08
N MET A 272 3.84 -13.66 8.20
CA MET A 272 3.29 -14.35 7.02
C MET A 272 2.43 -15.55 7.41
N ILE A 273 2.91 -16.39 8.32
CA ILE A 273 2.20 -17.58 8.79
C ILE A 273 0.90 -17.18 9.48
N ALA A 274 0.92 -16.13 10.30
CA ALA A 274 -0.26 -15.64 11.02
C ALA A 274 -1.38 -15.15 10.09
N GLN A 275 -1.09 -14.74 8.85
CA GLN A 275 -2.15 -14.32 7.91
C GLN A 275 -3.11 -15.45 7.55
N PHE A 276 -2.65 -16.72 7.60
CA PHE A 276 -3.49 -17.88 7.29
C PHE A 276 -4.44 -18.26 8.44
N PHE A 277 -4.21 -17.73 9.64
CA PHE A 277 -5.02 -18.02 10.83
C PHE A 277 -6.05 -16.92 11.14
N VAL A 278 -6.13 -15.87 10.30
CA VAL A 278 -6.95 -14.66 10.53
C VAL A 278 -7.92 -14.40 9.39
#